data_AF-A0A0H3I317-F1
#
_entry.id   AF-A0A0H3I317-F1
#
_cell.length_a   1.000
_cell.length_b   1.000
_cell.length_c   1.000
_cell.angle_alpha   90.00
_cell.angle_beta   90.00
_cell.angle_gamma   90.00
#
_symmetry.space_group_name_H-M   'P 1'
#
loop_
_entity.id
_entity.type
_entity.pdbx_description
1 polymer ?
#
loop_
_entity_poly.entity_id
_entity_poly.type
_entity_poly.pdbx_seq_one_letter_code
_entity_poly.pdbx_strand_id
1 'polypeptide(L)'
;MLTSKCKTVIRWFSIGLVSFFYYLLISVAALSFGHIHEKESMVFLSDKTVSVEYHFAILADMREAINVVFSAVLIGFPISMLLILLIFKKVR
;
A
#
# COMPACT_ATOMS: atom_id res chain seq x y z
N MET A 1 5.52 34.86 -13.61
CA MET A 1 5.94 34.71 -12.21
C MET A 1 4.69 34.36 -11.39
N LEU A 2 4.56 33.11 -10.93
CA LEU A 2 3.41 32.71 -10.12
C LEU A 2 3.39 33.48 -8.80
N THR A 3 2.21 33.97 -8.40
CA THR A 3 2.02 34.67 -7.13
C THR A 3 2.37 33.73 -5.97
N SER A 4 2.84 34.30 -4.85
CA SER A 4 3.24 33.52 -3.67
C SER A 4 2.14 32.59 -3.18
N LYS A 5 0.88 33.04 -3.24
CA LYS A 5 -0.31 32.23 -2.92
C LYS A 5 -0.45 31.01 -3.83
N CYS A 6 -0.28 31.18 -5.13
CA CYS A 6 -0.41 30.08 -6.09
C CYS A 6 0.72 29.06 -5.95
N LYS A 7 1.96 29.50 -5.67
CA LYS A 7 3.07 28.60 -5.33
C LYS A 7 2.77 27.75 -4.10
N THR A 8 2.22 28.35 -3.05
CA THR A 8 1.82 27.62 -1.83
C THR A 8 0.75 26.57 -2.14
N VAL A 9 -0.30 26.92 -2.89
CA VAL A 9 -1.37 25.98 -3.27
C VAL A 9 -0.81 24.80 -4.07
N ILE A 10 0.03 25.06 -5.08
CA ILE A 10 0.65 24.00 -5.88
C ILE A 10 1.51 23.08 -5.00
N ARG A 11 2.28 23.64 -4.05
CA ARG A 11 3.12 22.85 -3.16
C ARG A 11 2.29 21.89 -2.31
N TRP A 12 1.25 22.39 -1.65
CA TRP A 12 0.39 21.58 -0.78
C TRP A 12 -0.43 20.56 -1.57
N PHE A 13 -0.96 20.95 -2.73
CA PHE A 13 -1.68 20.03 -3.62
C PHE A 13 -0.77 18.90 -4.10
N SER A 14 0.46 19.20 -4.53
CA SER A 14 1.41 18.17 -4.96
C SER A 14 1.82 17.23 -3.82
N ILE A 15 2.03 17.74 -2.59
CA ILE A 15 2.31 16.89 -1.41
C ILE A 15 1.11 15.98 -1.12
N GLY A 16 -0.11 16.54 -1.17
CA GLY A 16 -1.35 15.77 -0.99
C GLY A 16 -1.49 14.67 -2.04
N LEU A 17 -1.21 14.97 -3.30
CA LEU A 17 -1.27 14.02 -4.40
C LEU A 17 -0.25 12.87 -4.24
N VAL A 18 1.00 13.19 -3.87
CA VAL A 18 2.04 12.17 -3.61
C VAL A 18 1.63 11.27 -2.44
N SER A 19 1.10 11.87 -1.37
CA SER A 19 0.61 11.12 -0.21
C SER A 19 -0.56 10.21 -0.58
N PHE A 20 -1.50 10.71 -1.39
CA PHE A 20 -2.63 9.93 -1.89
C PHE A 20 -2.17 8.70 -2.68
N PHE A 21 -1.23 8.87 -3.62
CA PHE A 21 -0.70 7.74 -4.38
C PHE A 21 0.03 6.72 -3.51
N TYR A 22 0.78 7.18 -2.50
CA TYR A 22 1.44 6.29 -1.54
C TYR A 22 0.42 5.42 -0.78
N TYR A 23 -0.64 6.03 -0.24
CA TYR A 23 -1.68 5.29 0.46
C TYR A 23 -2.52 4.41 -0.47
N LEU A 24 -2.75 4.83 -1.71
CA LEU A 24 -3.43 4.02 -2.72
C LEU A 24 -2.63 2.75 -3.01
N LEU A 25 -1.32 2.87 -3.19
CA LEU A 25 -0.44 1.73 -3.48
C LEU A 25 -0.41 0.74 -2.31
N ILE A 26 -0.37 1.24 -1.07
CA ILE A 26 -0.51 0.40 0.14
C ILE A 26 -1.89 -0.28 0.18
N SER A 27 -2.96 0.47 -0.14
CA SER A 27 -4.32 -0.08 -0.13
C SER A 27 -4.49 -1.20 -1.15
N VAL A 28 -3.92 -1.04 -2.35
CA VAL A 28 -3.91 -2.09 -3.38
C VAL A 28 -3.12 -3.30 -2.92
N ALA A 29 -1.96 -3.12 -2.29
CA ALA A 29 -1.19 -4.22 -1.71
C ALA A 29 -1.96 -4.93 -0.58
N ALA A 30 -2.75 -4.19 0.20
CA ALA A 30 -3.58 -4.76 1.26
C ALA A 30 -4.74 -5.62 0.73
N LEU A 31 -5.20 -5.43 -0.52
CA LEU A 31 -6.22 -6.29 -1.13
C LEU A 31 -5.77 -7.75 -1.25
N SER A 32 -4.46 -8.02 -1.28
CA SER A 32 -3.92 -9.39 -1.23
C SER A 32 -4.39 -10.16 0.00
N PHE A 33 -4.64 -9.49 1.14
CA PHE A 33 -5.22 -10.13 2.32
C PHE A 33 -6.70 -10.48 2.14
N GLY A 34 -7.45 -9.69 1.37
CA GLY A 34 -8.86 -9.97 1.09
C GLY A 34 -9.04 -11.27 0.30
N HIS A 35 -8.14 -11.54 -0.65
CA HIS A 35 -8.15 -12.79 -1.42
C HIS A 35 -7.86 -14.03 -0.54
N ILE A 36 -7.06 -13.87 0.51
CA ILE A 36 -6.77 -14.96 1.46
C ILE A 36 -7.99 -15.23 2.33
N HIS A 37 -8.63 -14.18 2.87
CA HIS A 37 -9.83 -14.30 3.70
C HIS A 37 -11.01 -14.93 2.95
N GLU A 38 -11.20 -14.61 1.66
CA GLU A 38 -12.27 -15.21 0.85
C GLU A 38 -12.06 -16.73 0.65
N LYS A 39 -10.83 -17.15 0.36
CA LYS A 39 -10.46 -18.57 0.26
C LYS A 39 -10.63 -19.31 1.58
N GLU A 40 -10.29 -18.67 2.70
CA GLU A 40 -10.46 -19.23 4.03
C GLU A 40 -11.93 -19.44 4.38
N SER A 41 -12.79 -18.46 4.08
CA SER A 41 -14.23 -18.54 4.35
C SER A 41 -14.93 -19.67 3.57
N MET A 42 -14.52 -19.91 2.32
CA MET A 42 -15.08 -20.98 1.49
C MET A 42 -14.70 -22.39 2.00
N VAL A 43 -13.48 -22.57 2.53
CA VAL A 43 -13.03 -23.87 3.02
C VAL A 43 -13.68 -24.22 4.36
N PHE A 44 -13.81 -23.25 5.27
CA PHE A 44 -14.53 -23.45 6.54
C PHE A 44 -16.02 -23.80 6.35
N LEU A 45 -16.63 -23.34 5.24
CA LEU A 45 -18.01 -23.69 4.89
C LEU A 45 -18.14 -25.08 4.24
N SER A 46 -17.05 -25.61 3.65
CA SER A 46 -17.07 -26.85 2.87
C SER A 46 -16.55 -28.08 3.62
N ASP A 47 -15.66 -27.93 4.60
CA ASP A 47 -15.03 -29.08 5.26
C ASP A 47 -14.91 -28.89 6.79
N LYS A 48 -15.37 -29.89 7.55
CA LYS A 48 -15.54 -29.78 9.01
C LYS A 48 -14.26 -30.07 9.80
N THR A 49 -13.20 -30.52 9.12
CA THR A 49 -11.91 -30.88 9.71
C THR A 49 -10.78 -30.17 8.97
N VAL A 50 -10.19 -29.16 9.63
CA VAL A 50 -9.04 -28.42 9.11
C VAL A 50 -7.77 -29.26 9.30
N SER A 51 -7.07 -29.58 8.21
CA SER A 51 -5.79 -30.31 8.26
C SER A 51 -4.64 -29.38 8.68
N VAL A 52 -3.60 -29.97 9.29
CA VAL A 52 -2.37 -29.23 9.66
C VAL A 52 -1.68 -28.64 8.43
N GLU A 53 -1.75 -29.34 7.30
CA GLU A 53 -1.19 -28.92 6.02
C GLU A 53 -1.88 -27.68 5.47
N TYR A 54 -3.20 -27.57 5.66
CA TYR A 54 -3.97 -26.37 5.33
C TYR A 54 -3.58 -25.17 6.20
N HIS A 55 -3.29 -25.38 7.50
CA HIS A 55 -2.77 -24.33 8.37
C HIS A 55 -1.41 -23.79 7.89
N PHE A 56 -0.49 -24.67 7.47
CA PHE A 56 0.78 -24.23 6.91
C PHE A 56 0.63 -23.48 5.59
N ALA A 57 -0.32 -23.88 4.74
CA ALA A 57 -0.63 -23.17 3.50
C ALA A 57 -1.15 -21.74 3.77
N ILE A 58 -2.05 -21.57 4.75
CA ILE A 58 -2.53 -20.23 5.15
C ILE A 58 -1.38 -19.36 5.66
N LEU A 59 -0.51 -19.91 6.51
CA LEU A 59 0.63 -19.16 7.04
C LEU A 59 1.58 -18.72 5.92
N ALA A 60 1.77 -19.55 4.89
CA ALA A 60 2.56 -19.19 3.71
C ALA A 60 1.91 -18.07 2.91
N ASP A 61 0.60 -18.17 2.63
CA ASP A 61 -0.16 -17.13 1.92
C ASP A 61 -0.16 -15.79 2.69
N MET A 62 -0.38 -15.83 4.01
CA MET A 62 -0.29 -14.64 4.87
C MET A 62 1.10 -14.01 4.81
N ARG A 63 2.15 -14.83 4.88
CA ARG A 63 3.54 -14.33 4.78
C ARG A 63 3.81 -13.69 3.43
N GLU A 64 3.27 -14.24 2.35
CA GLU A 64 3.38 -13.65 1.02
C GLU A 64 2.66 -12.29 0.94
N ALA A 65 1.41 -12.20 1.42
CA ALA A 65 0.68 -10.94 1.46
C ALA A 65 1.40 -9.86 2.31
N ILE A 66 1.96 -10.25 3.46
CA ILE A 66 2.79 -9.36 4.29
C ILE A 66 4.01 -8.87 3.49
N ASN A 67 4.72 -9.76 2.80
CA ASN A 67 5.89 -9.40 2.01
C ASN A 67 5.54 -8.42 0.87
N VAL A 68 4.37 -8.58 0.24
CA VAL A 68 3.90 -7.66 -0.81
C VAL A 68 3.68 -6.26 -0.23
N VAL A 69 2.99 -6.15 0.90
CA VAL A 69 2.79 -4.85 1.58
C VAL A 69 4.12 -4.26 2.04
N PHE A 70 5.01 -5.09 2.60
CA PHE A 70 6.31 -4.63 3.09
C PHE A 70 7.17 -4.09 1.95
N SER A 71 7.20 -4.78 0.81
CA SER A 71 7.89 -4.32 -0.40
C SER A 71 7.31 -3.01 -0.94
N ALA A 72 5.98 -2.91 -1.00
CA ALA A 72 5.28 -1.69 -1.41
C ALA A 72 5.64 -0.48 -0.52
N VAL A 73 5.73 -0.67 0.80
CA VAL A 73 6.13 0.38 1.75
C VAL A 73 7.61 0.73 1.58
N LEU A 74 8.50 -0.26 1.51
CA LEU A 74 9.94 -0.05 1.38
C LEU A 74 10.33 0.68 0.09
N ILE A 75 9.60 0.45 -1.00
CA ILE A 75 9.84 1.11 -2.29
C ILE A 75 9.08 2.43 -2.37
N GLY A 76 7.81 2.44 -1.94
CA GLY A 76 6.94 3.62 -2.03
C GLY A 76 7.40 4.78 -1.15
N PHE A 77 7.92 4.51 0.04
CA PHE A 77 8.37 5.54 0.97
C PHE A 77 9.53 6.40 0.43
N PRO A 78 10.67 5.83 -0.02
CA PRO A 78 11.77 6.64 -0.54
C PRO A 78 11.39 7.41 -1.82
N ILE A 79 10.56 6.82 -2.69
CA ILE A 79 10.06 7.50 -3.90
C ILE A 79 9.22 8.72 -3.52
N SER A 80 8.27 8.57 -2.60
CA SER A 80 7.44 9.66 -2.12
C SER A 80 8.26 10.76 -1.44
N MET A 81 9.24 10.38 -0.62
CA MET A 81 10.17 11.33 0.02
C MET A 81 10.96 12.13 -1.01
N LEU A 82 11.52 11.48 -2.03
CA LEU A 82 12.25 12.15 -3.12
C LEU A 82 11.34 13.10 -3.90
N LEU A 83 10.11 12.70 -4.23
CA LEU A 83 9.15 13.57 -4.92
C LEU A 83 8.82 14.81 -4.08
N ILE A 84 8.57 14.65 -2.78
CA ILE A 84 8.29 15.77 -1.88
C ILE A 84 9.47 16.74 -1.85
N LEU A 85 10.70 16.25 -1.70
CA LEU A 85 11.91 17.09 -1.73
C LEU A 85 12.06 17.83 -3.07
N LEU A 86 11.75 17.19 -4.20
CA LEU A 86 11.75 17.82 -5.51
C LEU A 86 10.69 18.92 -5.63
N ILE A 87 9.50 18.71 -5.06
CA ILE A 87 8.43 19.73 -5.01
C ILE A 87 8.93 20.96 -4.24
N PHE A 88 9.55 20.77 -3.06
CA PHE A 88 10.13 21.87 -2.29
C PHE A 88 11.26 22.58 -3.04
N LYS A 89 12.10 21.86 -3.78
CA LYS A 89 13.20 22.44 -4.57
C LYS A 89 12.68 23.27 -5.75
N LYS A 90 11.65 22.79 -6.44
CA LYS A 90 11.13 23.39 -7.69
C LYS A 90 10.16 24.54 -7.43
N VAL A 91 9.42 24.49 -6.32
CA VAL A 91 8.48 25.53 -5.90
C VAL A 91 9.11 26.36 -4.76
N ARG A 92 10.25 27.00 -5.05
CA ARG A 92 10.81 28.07 -4.21
C ARG A 92 10.10 29.39 -4.44
#